data_AF-A0A356NY16-F1
#
_entry.id   AF-A0A356NY16-F1
#
_cell.length_a   1.000
_cell.length_b   1.000
_cell.length_c   1.000
_cell.angle_alpha   90.00
_cell.angle_beta   90.00
_cell.angle_gamma   90.00
#
_symmetry.space_group_name_H-M   'P 1'
#
loop_
_entity.id
_entity.type
_entity.pdbx_description
1 polymer ?
#
loop_
_entity_poly.entity_id
_entity_poly.type
_entity_poly.pdbx_seq_one_letter_code
_entity_poly.pdbx_strand_id
1 'polypeptide(L)'
;EMAATDEMVDIVCQVKPNAACIVPESREEVTTEGGLAVAGREAELAPHFNRIRDAGIRLSLFIEASEAEIRAAASVGADIIELHTGRYCHDIGTRAGELVRITEAAALADSLGLECHAGHGLDYDTVAAIAAIPQMHELNIGHFL
;
A
#
# COMPACT_ATOMS: atom_id res chain seq x y z
N GLU A 1 -5.70 -9.01 -2.79
CA GLU A 1 -5.06 -8.77 -1.49
C GLU A 1 -4.73 -10.09 -0.83
N MET A 2 -3.61 -10.19 -0.12
CA MET A 2 -3.15 -11.39 0.61
C MET A 2 -2.11 -11.03 1.68
N ALA A 3 -1.96 -11.86 2.71
CA ALA A 3 -0.79 -11.80 3.60
C ALA A 3 0.49 -12.33 2.94
N ALA A 4 1.65 -11.91 3.47
CA ALA A 4 2.98 -12.36 3.03
C ALA A 4 3.38 -13.71 3.64
N THR A 5 2.59 -14.77 3.44
CA THR A 5 2.91 -16.12 3.92
C THR A 5 3.28 -17.06 2.76
N ASP A 6 4.04 -18.11 3.04
CA ASP A 6 4.42 -19.10 2.02
C ASP A 6 3.20 -19.73 1.34
N GLU A 7 2.15 -20.06 2.10
CA GLU A 7 0.91 -20.62 1.56
C GLU A 7 0.25 -19.66 0.56
N MET A 8 0.14 -18.38 0.91
CA MET A 8 -0.50 -17.39 0.04
C MET A 8 0.36 -17.08 -1.19
N VAL A 9 1.69 -17.07 -1.05
CA VAL A 9 2.62 -16.92 -2.18
C VAL A 9 2.52 -18.13 -3.14
N ASP A 10 2.35 -19.34 -2.62
CA ASP A 10 2.13 -20.52 -3.47
C ASP A 10 0.85 -20.39 -4.29
N ILE A 11 -0.24 -19.96 -3.65
CA ILE A 11 -1.53 -19.74 -4.32
C ILE A 11 -1.40 -18.64 -5.39
N VAL A 12 -0.81 -17.50 -5.06
CA VAL A 12 -0.74 -16.36 -6.01
C VAL A 12 0.13 -16.68 -7.22
N CYS A 13 1.22 -17.45 -7.05
CA CYS A 13 2.07 -17.91 -8.14
C CYS A 13 1.39 -18.95 -9.06
N GLN A 14 0.38 -19.67 -8.55
CA GLN A 14 -0.46 -20.55 -9.38
C GLN A 14 -1.53 -19.77 -10.14
N VAL A 15 -2.19 -18.82 -9.48
CA VAL A 15 -3.28 -18.03 -10.05
C VAL A 15 -2.77 -16.99 -11.06
N LYS A 16 -1.58 -16.42 -10.82
CA LYS A 16 -0.93 -15.39 -11.65
C LYS A 16 -1.84 -14.19 -11.97
N PRO A 17 -2.34 -13.48 -10.95
CA PRO A 17 -3.08 -12.24 -11.18
C PRO A 17 -2.17 -11.17 -11.80
N ASN A 18 -2.78 -10.12 -12.34
CA ASN A 18 -2.03 -8.96 -12.85
C ASN A 18 -1.22 -8.25 -11.76
N ALA A 19 -1.75 -8.19 -10.53
CA ALA A 19 -1.09 -7.62 -9.37
C ALA A 19 -1.49 -8.36 -8.09
N ALA A 20 -0.60 -8.35 -7.10
CA ALA A 20 -0.85 -8.85 -5.74
C ALA A 20 -0.56 -7.74 -4.73
N CYS A 21 -1.61 -7.25 -4.06
CA CYS A 21 -1.49 -6.31 -2.95
C CYS A 21 -1.27 -7.06 -1.63
N ILE A 22 -0.13 -6.81 -0.99
CA ILE A 22 0.23 -7.39 0.30
C ILE A 22 -0.34 -6.53 1.41
N VAL A 23 -1.18 -7.14 2.24
CA VAL A 23 -1.83 -6.51 3.39
C VAL A 23 -1.42 -7.24 4.66
N PRO A 24 -1.34 -6.56 5.81
CA PRO A 24 -1.01 -7.22 7.07
C PRO A 24 -2.24 -7.98 7.62
N GLU A 25 -2.04 -9.20 8.10
CA GLU A 25 -3.09 -10.00 8.74
C GLU A 25 -2.82 -10.20 10.25
N SER A 26 -1.55 -10.27 10.66
CA SER A 26 -1.18 -10.46 12.06
C SER A 26 -0.79 -9.13 12.73
N ARG A 27 -0.92 -9.04 14.06
CA ARG A 27 -0.53 -7.83 14.81
C ARG A 27 0.95 -7.48 14.69
N GLU A 28 1.79 -8.45 14.37
CA GLU A 28 3.24 -8.29 14.20
C GLU A 28 3.59 -7.66 12.84
N GLU A 29 2.66 -7.71 11.89
CA GLU A 29 2.80 -7.15 10.54
C GLU A 29 2.26 -5.73 10.39
N VAL A 30 1.47 -5.28 11.37
CA VAL A 30 0.75 -4.02 11.34
C VAL A 30 1.59 -2.91 11.97
N THR A 31 1.69 -1.78 11.27
CA THR A 31 2.18 -0.52 11.83
C THR A 31 1.18 0.05 12.87
N THR A 32 1.43 1.25 13.42
CA THR A 32 0.50 1.84 14.40
C THR A 32 -0.90 2.08 13.81
N GLU A 33 -0.99 2.36 12.51
CA GLU A 33 -2.22 2.81 11.85
C GLU A 33 -2.89 1.77 10.96
N GLY A 34 -2.30 0.57 10.78
CA GLY A 34 -2.93 -0.52 10.02
C GLY A 34 -2.21 -0.95 8.75
N GLY A 35 -1.18 -0.22 8.31
CA GLY A 35 -0.38 -0.57 7.13
C GLY A 35 0.58 -1.72 7.39
N LEU A 36 1.08 -2.33 6.32
CA LEU A 36 2.16 -3.33 6.40
C LEU A 36 3.45 -2.65 6.84
N ALA A 37 4.09 -3.17 7.88
CA ALA A 37 5.43 -2.76 8.30
C ALA A 37 6.48 -3.41 7.40
N VAL A 38 7.03 -2.65 6.46
CA VAL A 38 8.10 -3.08 5.54
C VAL A 38 9.45 -2.59 6.04
N ALA A 39 9.49 -1.34 6.53
CA ALA A 39 10.71 -0.74 7.06
C ALA A 39 11.25 -1.56 8.25
N GLY A 40 12.51 -1.98 8.17
CA GLY A 40 13.16 -2.84 9.16
C GLY A 40 12.84 -4.34 9.03
N ARG A 41 11.99 -4.74 8.08
CA ARG A 41 11.64 -6.14 7.77
C ARG A 41 11.95 -6.53 6.32
N GLU A 42 12.70 -5.70 5.61
CA GLU A 42 12.99 -5.87 4.18
C GLU A 42 13.62 -7.22 3.89
N ALA A 43 14.59 -7.64 4.71
CA ALA A 43 15.29 -8.92 4.55
C ALA A 43 14.38 -10.14 4.80
N GLU A 44 13.40 -10.00 5.69
CA GLU A 44 12.42 -11.04 6.02
C GLU A 44 11.38 -11.19 4.90
N LEU A 45 10.91 -10.08 4.34
CA LEU A 45 9.84 -10.05 3.35
C LEU A 45 10.34 -10.28 1.90
N ALA A 46 11.60 -9.92 1.61
CA ALA A 46 12.19 -10.02 0.27
C ALA A 46 12.04 -11.40 -0.38
N PRO A 47 12.21 -12.55 0.32
CA PRO A 47 11.99 -13.87 -0.28
C PRO A 47 10.58 -14.05 -0.85
N HIS A 48 9.53 -13.63 -0.13
CA HIS A 48 8.14 -13.70 -0.61
C HIS A 48 7.93 -12.81 -1.82
N PHE A 49 8.42 -11.56 -1.74
CA PHE A 49 8.26 -10.56 -2.78
C PHE A 49 9.00 -10.91 -4.07
N ASN A 50 10.21 -11.46 -3.97
CA ASN A 50 10.97 -11.94 -5.11
C ASN A 50 10.22 -13.05 -5.85
N ARG A 51 9.64 -14.02 -5.13
CA ARG A 51 8.87 -15.12 -5.74
C ARG A 51 7.67 -14.61 -6.52
N ILE A 52 6.94 -13.62 -5.99
CA ILE A 52 5.80 -13.00 -6.66
C ILE A 52 6.24 -12.32 -7.97
N ARG A 53 7.30 -11.51 -7.91
CA ARG A 53 7.81 -10.80 -9.10
C ARG A 53 8.41 -11.73 -10.14
N ASP A 54 9.14 -12.77 -9.72
CA ASP A 54 9.71 -13.78 -10.62
C ASP A 54 8.61 -14.55 -11.37
N ALA A 55 7.39 -14.63 -10.81
CA ALA A 55 6.21 -15.17 -11.48
C ALA A 55 5.57 -14.19 -12.49
N GLY A 56 6.09 -12.98 -12.64
CA GLY A 56 5.59 -11.94 -13.53
C GLY A 56 4.38 -11.16 -12.98
N ILE A 57 4.14 -11.23 -11.67
CA ILE A 57 3.02 -10.57 -10.99
C ILE A 57 3.52 -9.22 -10.45
N ARG A 58 2.74 -8.15 -10.68
CA ARG A 58 3.07 -6.84 -10.11
C ARG A 58 2.90 -6.85 -8.59
N LEU A 59 3.91 -6.39 -7.86
CA LEU A 59 3.89 -6.33 -6.40
C LEU A 59 3.35 -4.99 -5.93
N SER A 60 2.21 -5.01 -5.23
CA SER A 60 1.66 -3.86 -4.51
C SER A 60 1.81 -4.06 -3.00
N LEU A 61 2.14 -3.00 -2.25
CA LEU A 61 2.27 -3.04 -0.80
C LEU A 61 1.32 -2.02 -0.15
N PHE A 62 0.43 -2.50 0.71
CA PHE A 62 -0.47 -1.65 1.48
C PHE A 62 0.25 -1.06 2.69
N ILE A 63 0.57 0.23 2.66
CA ILE A 63 1.46 0.87 3.65
C ILE A 63 0.91 2.19 4.16
N GLU A 64 1.46 2.68 5.28
CA GLU A 64 1.19 4.05 5.73
C GLU A 64 1.81 5.10 4.80
N ALA A 65 1.26 6.32 4.83
CA ALA A 65 1.85 7.51 4.22
C ALA A 65 3.10 7.99 4.99
N SER A 66 4.17 7.19 4.96
CA SER A 66 5.41 7.36 5.71
C SER A 66 6.60 7.28 4.77
N GLU A 67 7.53 8.23 4.88
CA GLU A 67 8.77 8.20 4.08
C GLU A 67 9.55 6.89 4.28
N ALA A 68 9.62 6.38 5.51
CA ALA A 68 10.34 5.15 5.82
C ALA A 68 9.73 3.95 5.09
N GLU A 69 8.40 3.79 5.15
CA GLU A 69 7.71 2.68 4.50
C GLU A 69 7.78 2.78 2.97
N ILE A 70 7.65 3.98 2.41
CA ILE A 70 7.71 4.19 0.96
C ILE A 70 9.10 3.86 0.41
N ARG A 71 10.16 4.28 1.12
CA ARG A 71 11.54 3.93 0.74
C ARG A 71 11.80 2.43 0.92
N ALA A 72 11.29 1.82 1.97
CA ALA A 72 11.40 0.38 2.19
C ALA A 72 10.71 -0.40 1.06
N ALA A 73 9.49 -0.02 0.70
CA ALA A 73 8.73 -0.56 -0.42
C ALA A 73 9.51 -0.48 -1.76
N ALA A 74 10.09 0.67 -2.06
CA ALA A 74 10.96 0.83 -3.23
C ALA A 74 12.19 -0.11 -3.16
N SER A 75 12.84 -0.21 -1.99
CA SER A 75 14.05 -1.01 -1.83
C SER A 75 13.82 -2.51 -1.97
N VAL A 76 12.63 -2.99 -1.59
CA VAL A 76 12.23 -4.39 -1.78
C VAL A 76 11.68 -4.64 -3.18
N GLY A 77 11.62 -3.63 -4.05
CA GLY A 77 11.24 -3.74 -5.45
C GLY A 77 9.73 -3.83 -5.67
N ALA A 78 8.92 -3.13 -4.87
CA ALA A 78 7.50 -2.97 -5.17
C ALA A 78 7.30 -2.23 -6.51
N ASP A 79 6.26 -2.58 -7.24
CA ASP A 79 5.82 -1.85 -8.44
C ASP A 79 4.80 -0.77 -8.07
N ILE A 80 4.02 -1.03 -7.03
CA ILE A 80 2.89 -0.22 -6.56
C ILE A 80 2.98 -0.09 -5.04
N ILE A 81 2.57 1.05 -4.52
CA ILE A 81 2.16 1.17 -3.11
C ILE A 81 0.68 1.53 -3.05
N GLU A 82 -0.03 1.03 -2.05
CA GLU A 82 -1.37 1.47 -1.72
C GLU A 82 -1.35 2.17 -0.36
N LEU A 83 -1.58 3.48 -0.36
CA LEU A 83 -1.54 4.30 0.83
C LEU A 83 -2.80 4.09 1.69
N HIS A 84 -2.59 3.78 2.97
CA HIS A 84 -3.65 3.64 3.94
C HIS A 84 -4.33 5.00 4.24
N THR A 85 -5.55 5.20 3.76
CA THR A 85 -6.32 6.46 3.94
C THR A 85 -7.21 6.51 5.19
N GLY A 86 -7.27 5.47 6.01
CA GLY A 86 -8.23 5.39 7.12
C GLY A 86 -8.14 6.50 8.18
N ARG A 87 -6.95 7.04 8.50
CA ARG A 87 -6.86 8.21 9.42
C ARG A 87 -7.48 9.46 8.82
N TYR A 88 -7.20 9.74 7.54
CA TYR A 88 -7.82 10.82 6.79
C TYR A 88 -9.36 10.68 6.77
N CYS A 89 -9.87 9.46 6.60
CA CYS A 89 -11.30 9.21 6.55
C CYS A 89 -11.98 9.36 7.92
N HIS A 90 -11.44 8.75 8.97
CA HIS A 90 -12.13 8.59 10.26
C HIS A 90 -11.83 9.69 11.29
N ASP A 91 -10.67 10.36 11.22
CA ASP A 91 -10.30 11.41 12.16
C ASP A 91 -10.46 12.80 11.56
N ILE A 92 -11.66 13.36 11.73
CA ILE A 92 -12.02 14.69 11.22
C ILE A 92 -11.07 15.79 11.74
N GLY A 93 -10.57 15.64 12.97
CA GLY A 93 -9.69 16.64 13.60
C GLY A 93 -8.32 16.73 12.94
N THR A 94 -7.83 15.63 12.37
CA THR A 94 -6.51 15.56 11.71
C THR A 94 -6.59 15.47 10.19
N ARG A 95 -7.80 15.34 9.62
CA ARG A 95 -8.06 15.16 8.19
C ARG A 95 -7.23 16.06 7.26
N ALA A 96 -7.16 17.36 7.54
CA ALA A 96 -6.39 18.29 6.70
C ALA A 96 -4.88 17.99 6.71
N GLY A 97 -4.34 17.62 7.88
CA GLY A 97 -2.94 17.22 8.00
C GLY A 97 -2.66 15.88 7.33
N GLU A 98 -3.57 14.91 7.47
CA GLU A 98 -3.43 13.61 6.80
C GLU A 98 -3.52 13.74 5.28
N LEU A 99 -4.36 14.64 4.74
CA LEU A 99 -4.39 14.91 3.30
C LEU A 99 -3.05 15.46 2.79
N VAL A 100 -2.42 16.37 3.54
CA VAL A 100 -1.07 16.88 3.20
C VAL A 100 -0.06 15.73 3.23
N ARG A 101 -0.06 14.92 4.30
CA ARG A 101 0.81 13.75 4.44
C ARG A 101 0.66 12.76 3.28
N ILE A 102 -0.57 12.46 2.87
CA ILE A 102 -0.85 11.58 1.72
C ILE A 102 -0.37 12.19 0.41
N THR A 103 -0.56 13.50 0.22
CA THR A 103 -0.09 14.21 -0.99
C THR A 103 1.43 14.17 -1.10
N GLU A 104 2.14 14.42 0.00
CA GLU A 104 3.60 14.34 0.06
C GLU A 104 4.12 12.91 -0.15
N ALA A 105 3.43 11.92 0.44
CA ALA A 105 3.72 10.50 0.24
C ALA A 105 3.56 10.09 -1.23
N ALA A 106 2.49 10.50 -1.89
CA ALA A 106 2.26 10.20 -3.30
C ALA A 106 3.33 10.83 -4.20
N ALA A 107 3.76 12.07 -3.90
CA ALA A 107 4.88 12.72 -4.60
C ALA A 107 6.21 11.98 -4.40
N LEU A 108 6.48 11.49 -3.18
CA LEU A 108 7.67 10.70 -2.90
C LEU A 108 7.64 9.37 -3.66
N ALA A 109 6.52 8.66 -3.64
CA ALA A 109 6.34 7.40 -4.34
C ALA A 109 6.64 7.53 -5.85
N ASP A 110 6.06 8.55 -6.49
CA ASP A 110 6.31 8.90 -7.89
C ASP A 110 7.79 9.18 -8.16
N SER A 111 8.45 9.94 -7.29
CA SER A 111 9.89 10.23 -7.41
C SER A 111 10.79 8.99 -7.31
N LEU A 112 10.30 7.91 -6.69
CA LEU A 112 10.98 6.62 -6.58
C LEU A 112 10.54 5.62 -7.66
N GLY A 113 9.66 6.02 -8.57
CA GLY A 113 9.15 5.17 -9.64
C GLY A 113 8.07 4.17 -9.21
N LEU A 114 7.44 4.40 -8.07
CA LEU A 114 6.33 3.58 -7.57
C LEU A 114 5.00 4.14 -8.07
N GLU A 115 4.13 3.27 -8.60
CA GLU A 115 2.74 3.65 -8.86
C GLU A 115 2.01 3.83 -7.52
N CYS A 116 1.30 4.95 -7.34
CA CYS A 116 0.64 5.27 -6.07
C CYS A 116 -0.87 5.03 -6.15
N HIS A 117 -1.36 4.11 -5.33
CA HIS A 117 -2.77 3.78 -5.13
C HIS A 117 -3.22 4.23 -3.74
N ALA A 118 -4.54 4.27 -3.51
CA ALA A 118 -5.15 4.45 -2.20
C ALA A 118 -6.55 3.83 -2.18
N GLY A 119 -7.26 3.82 -1.05
CA GLY A 119 -8.63 3.29 -1.07
C GLY A 119 -9.30 3.05 0.27
N HIS A 120 -8.52 2.62 1.26
CA HIS A 120 -9.07 2.17 2.54
C HIS A 120 -9.90 3.23 3.26
N GLY A 121 -11.19 2.95 3.44
CA GLY A 121 -12.15 3.80 4.15
C GLY A 121 -12.64 5.01 3.36
N LEU A 122 -12.30 5.16 2.07
CA LEU A 122 -12.84 6.24 1.25
C LEU A 122 -14.35 6.08 1.05
N ASP A 123 -15.03 7.22 1.04
CA ASP A 123 -16.47 7.37 0.82
C ASP A 123 -16.77 8.54 -0.13
N TYR A 124 -18.06 8.85 -0.37
CA TYR A 124 -18.45 9.94 -1.27
C TYR A 124 -17.92 11.31 -0.84
N ASP A 125 -17.71 11.52 0.46
CA ASP A 125 -17.28 12.82 1.00
C ASP A 125 -15.75 12.98 0.98
N THR A 126 -15.02 11.87 1.08
CA THR A 126 -13.56 11.86 1.27
C THR A 126 -12.79 11.54 -0.02
N VAL A 127 -13.40 10.82 -0.96
CA VAL A 127 -12.74 10.36 -2.19
C VAL A 127 -12.25 11.50 -3.09
N ALA A 128 -13.00 12.60 -3.18
CA ALA A 128 -12.72 13.67 -4.14
C ALA A 128 -11.36 14.33 -3.93
N ALA A 129 -10.95 14.55 -2.67
CA ALA A 129 -9.66 15.18 -2.39
C ALA A 129 -8.47 14.24 -2.68
N ILE A 130 -8.64 12.94 -2.45
CA ILE A 130 -7.61 11.93 -2.75
C ILE A 130 -7.48 11.74 -4.27
N ALA A 131 -8.61 11.68 -4.98
CA ALA A 131 -8.64 11.59 -6.44
C ALA A 131 -8.05 12.81 -7.15
N ALA A 132 -7.98 13.97 -6.47
CA ALA A 132 -7.39 15.19 -7.01
C ALA A 132 -5.85 15.22 -6.94
N ILE A 133 -5.22 14.26 -6.24
CA ILE A 133 -3.76 14.17 -6.14
C ILE A 133 -3.21 13.68 -7.49
N PRO A 134 -2.33 14.44 -8.17
CA PRO A 134 -1.90 14.10 -9.54
C PRO A 134 -1.20 12.76 -9.69
N GLN A 135 -0.49 12.31 -8.64
CA GLN A 135 0.25 11.05 -8.61
C GLN A 135 -0.64 9.83 -8.29
N MET A 136 -1.92 10.04 -7.98
CA MET A 136 -2.82 8.95 -7.63
C MET A 136 -3.30 8.23 -8.91
N HIS A 137 -2.92 6.97 -9.06
CA HIS A 137 -3.18 6.17 -10.25
C HIS A 137 -4.49 5.35 -10.15
N GLU A 138 -4.78 4.78 -8.98
CA GLU A 138 -5.94 3.91 -8.78
C GLU A 138 -6.51 4.11 -7.37
N LEU A 139 -7.84 3.95 -7.24
CA LEU A 139 -8.55 3.99 -5.97
C LEU A 139 -9.31 2.67 -5.72
N ASN A 140 -8.87 1.88 -4.75
CA ASN A 140 -9.43 0.59 -4.36
C ASN A 140 -10.49 0.76 -3.26
N ILE A 141 -11.75 0.96 -3.65
CA ILE A 141 -12.85 1.22 -2.71
C ILE A 141 -13.71 -0.04 -2.56
N GLY A 142 -13.85 -0.54 -1.33
CA GLY A 142 -14.60 -1.76 -1.00
C GLY A 142 -15.94 -1.49 -0.32
N HIS A 143 -15.94 -1.49 1.03
CA HIS A 143 -17.13 -1.48 1.91
C HIS A 143 -18.23 -0.47 1.56
N PHE A 144 -17.88 0.63 0.91
CA PHE A 144 -18.76 1.75 0.64
C PHE A 144 -19.48 1.71 -0.73
N LEU A 145 -19.11 0.77 -1.62
CA LEU A 145 -19.74 0.58 -2.93
C LEU A 145 -20.98 -0.32 -2.90
#